data_AF-A0A960WAP4-F1
#
_entry.id   AF-A0A960WAP4-F1
#
_cell.length_a   1.000
_cell.length_b   1.000
_cell.length_c   1.000
_cell.angle_alpha   90.00
_cell.angle_beta   90.00
_cell.angle_gamma   90.00
#
_symmetry.space_group_name_H-M   'P 1'
#
loop_
_entity.id
_entity.type
_entity.pdbx_description
1 polymer ?
#
loop_
_entity_poly.entity_id
_entity_poly.type
_entity_poly.pdbx_seq_one_letter_code
_entity_poly.pdbx_strand_id
1 'polypeptide(L)'
;MCKKIVWFVVFCILFITGETFAGSDKKLLVIGIDGMDPVLLQQYIDEKKMPNVKQLIDNGGDFKKLGTSYPPQSPVAWSNFAVSGNPGVHGIFDFIHRHASTLTPYLSTTETGYPSRFLRFGKWQFPLNQGIVRNLRQGTPFWEYLDR
;
A
#
# COMPACT_ATOMS: atom_id res chain seq x y z
N MET A 1 -44.96 -36.45 12.95
CA MET A 1 -44.70 -35.29 12.06
C MET A 1 -43.54 -34.37 12.51
N CYS A 2 -42.97 -34.55 13.71
CA CYS A 2 -41.94 -33.64 14.27
C CYS A 2 -40.49 -33.99 13.84
N LYS A 3 -40.16 -35.26 13.60
CA LYS A 3 -38.77 -35.69 13.28
C LYS A 3 -38.27 -35.27 11.89
N LYS A 4 -39.16 -35.15 10.89
CA LYS A 4 -38.79 -34.77 9.52
C LYS A 4 -38.38 -33.29 9.42
N ILE A 5 -39.01 -32.42 10.21
CA ILE A 5 -38.68 -30.98 10.27
C ILE A 5 -37.32 -30.77 10.96
N VAL A 6 -37.03 -31.51 12.03
CA VAL A 6 -35.72 -31.43 12.72
C VAL A 6 -34.59 -31.82 11.78
N TRP A 7 -34.75 -32.91 11.01
CA TRP A 7 -33.75 -33.30 10.01
C TRP A 7 -33.62 -32.31 8.85
N PHE A 8 -34.73 -31.69 8.41
CA PHE A 8 -34.70 -30.68 7.35
C PHE A 8 -33.97 -29.40 7.79
N VAL A 9 -34.16 -28.96 9.04
CA VAL A 9 -33.47 -27.78 9.60
C VAL A 9 -31.99 -28.05 9.83
N VAL A 10 -31.61 -29.25 10.30
CA VAL A 10 -30.19 -29.65 10.45
C VAL A 10 -29.51 -29.77 9.09
N PHE A 11 -30.21 -30.29 8.06
CA PHE A 11 -29.70 -30.36 6.69
C PHE A 11 -29.50 -28.96 6.10
N CYS A 12 -30.42 -28.01 6.34
CA CYS A 12 -30.25 -26.62 5.90
C CYS A 12 -29.08 -25.90 6.60
N ILE A 13 -28.79 -26.19 7.87
CA ILE A 13 -27.65 -25.58 8.58
C ILE A 13 -26.31 -26.11 8.04
N LEU A 14 -26.24 -27.35 7.56
CA LEU A 14 -25.03 -27.93 6.94
C LEU A 14 -24.71 -27.39 5.55
N PHE A 15 -25.66 -26.74 4.85
CA PHE A 15 -25.43 -26.05 3.57
C PHE A 15 -25.23 -24.54 3.72
N ILE A 16 -25.30 -24.00 4.95
CA ILE A 16 -24.90 -22.61 5.27
C ILE A 16 -23.45 -22.57 5.80
N THR A 17 -22.66 -23.61 5.54
CA THR A 17 -21.21 -23.42 5.48
C THR A 17 -20.92 -22.74 4.15
N GLY A 18 -20.97 -21.40 4.16
CA GLY A 18 -20.44 -20.62 3.07
C GLY A 18 -19.06 -21.17 2.72
N GLU A 19 -18.76 -21.27 1.44
CA GLU A 19 -17.40 -21.54 1.02
C GLU A 19 -16.53 -20.46 1.63
N THR A 20 -15.82 -20.81 2.70
CA THR A 20 -14.70 -20.01 3.15
C THR A 20 -13.72 -20.12 2.00
N PHE A 21 -13.61 -19.06 1.21
CA PHE A 21 -12.47 -18.88 0.34
C PHE A 21 -11.24 -19.11 1.22
N ALA A 22 -10.63 -20.29 1.09
CA ALA A 22 -9.38 -20.59 1.73
C ALA A 22 -8.36 -19.69 1.03
N GLY A 23 -8.19 -18.47 1.55
CA GLY A 23 -7.08 -17.60 1.18
C GLY A 23 -5.81 -18.43 1.27
N SER A 24 -4.95 -18.37 0.26
CA SER A 24 -3.81 -19.27 0.19
C SER A 24 -2.99 -19.19 1.48
N ASP A 25 -2.61 -20.31 2.09
CA ASP A 25 -1.72 -20.35 3.27
C ASP A 25 -0.35 -19.70 3.01
N LYS A 26 -0.04 -19.42 1.75
CA LYS A 26 1.20 -18.78 1.33
C LYS A 26 1.17 -17.30 1.69
N LYS A 27 2.08 -16.89 2.57
CA LYS A 27 2.36 -15.49 2.86
C LYS A 27 3.21 -14.88 1.74
N LEU A 28 2.86 -13.67 1.31
CA LEU A 28 3.63 -12.88 0.35
C LEU A 28 4.36 -11.76 1.10
N LEU A 29 5.67 -11.64 0.88
CA LEU A 29 6.48 -10.50 1.32
C LEU A 29 6.96 -9.74 0.09
N VAL A 30 6.63 -8.46 0.01
CA VAL A 30 7.16 -7.55 -1.03
C VAL A 30 8.07 -6.53 -0.38
N ILE A 31 9.32 -6.46 -0.83
CA ILE A 31 10.33 -5.51 -0.35
C ILE A 31 10.66 -4.57 -1.51
N GLY A 32 10.36 -3.28 -1.36
CA GLY A 32 10.85 -2.27 -2.28
C GLY A 32 12.04 -1.54 -1.67
N ILE A 33 13.06 -1.28 -2.50
CA ILE A 33 14.26 -0.53 -2.12
C ILE A 33 14.30 0.73 -2.98
N ASP A 34 14.16 1.89 -2.35
CA ASP A 34 14.15 3.17 -3.07
C ASP A 34 15.53 3.43 -3.71
N GLY A 35 15.52 3.90 -4.95
CA GLY A 35 16.74 4.20 -5.71
C GLY A 35 17.62 3.00 -6.07
N MET A 36 17.13 1.75 -5.96
CA MET A 36 17.90 0.58 -6.38
C MET A 36 18.04 0.53 -7.91
N ASP A 37 19.22 0.88 -8.41
CA ASP A 37 19.55 0.81 -9.83
C ASP A 37 19.88 -0.64 -10.25
N PRO A 38 19.19 -1.22 -11.25
CA PRO A 38 19.41 -2.62 -11.64
C PRO A 38 20.76 -2.86 -12.34
N VAL A 39 21.39 -1.83 -12.90
CA VAL A 39 22.74 -1.93 -13.49
C VAL A 39 23.77 -2.00 -12.38
N LEU A 40 23.69 -1.15 -11.37
CA LEU A 40 24.59 -1.19 -10.21
C LEU A 40 24.41 -2.49 -9.42
N LEU A 41 23.16 -2.95 -9.24
CA LEU A 41 22.90 -4.23 -8.57
C LEU A 41 23.56 -5.40 -9.30
N GLN A 42 23.44 -5.46 -10.64
CA GLN A 42 24.12 -6.49 -11.44
C GLN A 42 25.64 -6.40 -11.28
N GLN A 43 26.21 -5.19 -11.38
CA GLN A 43 27.65 -4.99 -11.19
C GLN A 43 28.12 -5.53 -9.82
N TYR A 44 27.39 -5.22 -8.74
CA TYR A 44 27.76 -5.69 -7.41
C TYR A 44 27.54 -7.18 -7.18
N ILE A 45 26.64 -7.81 -7.91
CA ILE A 45 26.53 -9.27 -7.97
C ILE A 45 27.79 -9.86 -8.63
N ASP A 46 28.21 -9.31 -9.77
CA ASP A 46 29.36 -9.79 -10.54
C ASP A 46 30.68 -9.60 -9.75
N GLU A 47 30.79 -8.50 -9.00
CA GLU A 47 31.89 -8.22 -8.07
C GLU A 47 31.84 -9.05 -6.77
N LYS A 48 30.85 -9.94 -6.62
CA LYS A 48 30.63 -10.79 -5.43
C LYS A 48 30.34 -10.00 -4.13
N LYS A 49 29.86 -8.76 -4.24
CA LYS A 49 29.49 -7.90 -3.10
C LYS A 49 28.06 -8.10 -2.61
N MET A 50 27.20 -8.73 -3.41
CA MET A 50 25.79 -9.01 -3.07
C MET A 50 25.49 -10.53 -3.03
N PRO A 51 26.14 -11.30 -2.13
CA PRO A 51 26.05 -12.76 -2.13
C PRO A 51 24.64 -13.29 -1.87
N ASN A 52 23.84 -12.61 -1.04
CA ASN A 52 22.47 -13.03 -0.73
C ASN A 52 21.52 -12.83 -1.93
N VAL A 53 21.73 -11.77 -2.73
CA VAL A 53 20.94 -11.54 -3.94
C VAL A 53 21.31 -12.59 -4.99
N LYS A 54 22.61 -12.89 -5.14
CA LYS A 54 23.07 -13.95 -6.03
C LYS A 54 22.47 -15.31 -5.64
N GLN A 55 22.49 -15.64 -4.35
CA GLN A 55 21.88 -16.87 -3.83
C GLN A 55 20.37 -16.93 -4.12
N LEU A 56 19.64 -15.81 -3.97
CA LEU A 56 18.21 -15.76 -4.27
C LEU A 56 17.93 -16.08 -5.76
N ILE A 57 18.72 -15.52 -6.67
CA ILE A 57 18.61 -15.77 -8.12
C ILE A 57 18.94 -17.24 -8.42
N ASP A 58 20.05 -17.76 -7.88
CA ASP A 58 20.49 -19.15 -8.13
C ASP A 58 19.50 -20.20 -7.62
N ASN A 59 18.76 -19.89 -6.56
CA ASN A 59 17.76 -20.77 -5.95
C ASN A 59 16.37 -20.69 -6.65
N GLY A 60 16.33 -20.25 -7.91
CA GLY A 60 15.10 -20.17 -8.71
C GLY A 60 14.40 -18.81 -8.68
N GLY A 61 15.05 -17.77 -8.16
CA GLY A 61 14.61 -16.39 -8.31
C GLY A 61 14.86 -15.85 -9.73
N ASP A 62 14.10 -14.82 -10.11
CA ASP A 62 14.22 -14.18 -11.42
C ASP A 62 14.67 -12.72 -11.24
N PHE A 63 15.63 -12.28 -12.05
CA PHE A 63 16.12 -10.90 -12.04
C PHE A 63 15.83 -10.23 -13.38
N LYS A 64 14.87 -9.30 -13.37
CA LYS A 64 14.47 -8.54 -14.56
C LYS A 64 14.61 -7.05 -14.33
N LYS A 65 15.08 -6.36 -15.36
CA LYS A 65 15.04 -4.90 -15.41
C LYS A 65 13.61 -4.47 -15.72
N LEU A 66 13.04 -3.65 -14.84
CA LEU A 66 11.73 -3.04 -15.04
C LEU A 66 11.90 -1.57 -15.40
N GLY A 67 10.95 -1.04 -16.18
CA GLY A 67 10.84 0.40 -16.38
C GLY A 67 10.43 1.10 -15.07
N THR A 68 10.87 2.33 -14.89
CA THR A 68 10.45 3.18 -13.77
C THR A 68 9.13 3.91 -14.08
N SER A 69 8.56 4.59 -13.09
CA SER A 69 7.42 5.48 -13.27
C SER A 69 7.77 6.67 -14.16
N TYR A 70 6.75 7.27 -14.77
CA TYR A 70 6.85 8.58 -15.41
C TYR A 70 5.85 9.55 -14.75
N PRO A 71 6.30 10.59 -14.03
CA PRO A 71 7.70 10.95 -13.76
C PRO A 71 8.48 9.96 -12.86
N PRO A 72 9.83 9.88 -12.96
CA PRO A 72 10.65 8.95 -12.17
C PRO A 72 10.94 9.51 -10.77
N GLN A 73 9.88 9.72 -9.99
CA GLN A 73 9.93 10.25 -8.63
C GLN A 73 9.45 9.18 -7.64
N SER A 74 10.08 9.06 -6.47
CA SER A 74 9.69 8.10 -5.43
C SER A 74 8.18 8.10 -5.12
N PRO A 75 7.49 9.24 -4.84
CA PRO A 75 6.07 9.23 -4.51
C PRO A 75 5.19 8.74 -5.66
N VAL A 76 5.67 8.88 -6.90
CA VAL A 76 5.00 8.39 -8.10
C VAL A 76 5.20 6.89 -8.24
N ALA A 77 6.44 6.39 -8.15
CA ALA A 77 6.76 4.97 -8.24
C ALA A 77 6.04 4.14 -7.17
N TRP A 78 6.05 4.60 -5.92
CA TRP A 78 5.37 3.92 -4.81
C TRP A 78 3.85 3.94 -4.95
N SER A 79 3.29 5.00 -5.54
CA SER A 79 1.84 5.08 -5.79
C SER A 79 1.43 4.20 -6.98
N ASN A 80 2.24 4.14 -8.04
CA ASN A 80 2.05 3.21 -9.15
C ASN A 80 2.01 1.77 -8.65
N PHE A 81 3.01 1.39 -7.83
CA PHE A 81 3.10 0.07 -7.22
C PHE A 81 1.88 -0.21 -6.34
N ALA A 82 1.54 0.72 -5.44
CA ALA A 82 0.43 0.54 -4.51
C ALA A 82 -0.89 0.30 -5.24
N VAL A 83 -1.23 1.15 -6.20
CA VAL A 83 -2.56 1.16 -6.85
C VAL A 83 -2.59 0.28 -8.10
N SER A 84 -1.44 -0.26 -8.53
CA SER A 84 -1.28 -0.96 -9.82
C SER A 84 -1.76 -0.09 -11.00
N GLY A 85 -1.49 1.22 -10.93
CA GLY A 85 -1.96 2.23 -11.89
C GLY A 85 -0.88 3.26 -12.20
N ASN A 86 -1.17 4.20 -13.09
CA ASN A 86 -0.27 5.32 -13.42
C ASN A 86 -0.70 6.61 -12.67
N PRO A 87 0.03 7.73 -12.82
CA PRO A 87 -0.31 8.99 -12.12
C PRO A 87 -1.71 9.52 -12.37
N GLY A 88 -2.30 9.22 -13.53
CA GLY A 88 -3.68 9.57 -13.83
C GLY A 88 -4.72 8.83 -12.98
N VAL A 89 -4.36 7.68 -12.41
CA VAL A 89 -5.23 6.87 -11.53
C VAL A 89 -5.13 7.34 -10.08
N HIS A 90 -3.91 7.50 -9.57
CA HIS A 90 -3.69 7.77 -8.16
C HIS A 90 -3.47 9.26 -7.83
N GLY A 91 -3.32 10.10 -8.85
CA GLY A 91 -3.28 11.56 -8.73
C GLY A 91 -1.98 12.14 -8.19
N ILE A 92 -0.89 11.36 -8.07
CA ILE A 92 0.40 11.81 -7.53
C ILE A 92 1.39 12.00 -8.68
N PHE A 93 1.91 13.22 -8.85
CA PHE A 93 2.82 13.54 -9.95
C PHE A 93 4.21 14.01 -9.47
N ASP A 94 4.32 14.40 -8.20
CA ASP A 94 5.53 14.89 -7.56
C ASP A 94 5.36 14.78 -6.03
N PHE A 95 6.38 15.13 -5.23
CA PHE A 95 6.27 15.33 -3.79
C PHE A 95 5.42 16.54 -3.42
N ILE A 96 5.41 17.56 -4.28
CA ILE A 96 4.74 18.83 -4.05
C ILE A 96 3.72 19.07 -5.17
N HIS A 97 2.48 19.34 -4.77
CA HIS A 97 1.46 19.91 -5.64
C HIS A 97 1.27 21.39 -5.29
N ARG A 98 0.48 22.09 -6.09
CA ARG A 98 0.09 23.47 -5.81
C ARG A 98 -1.40 23.66 -6.04
N HIS A 99 -2.01 24.51 -5.22
CA HIS A 99 -3.34 24.99 -5.53
C HIS A 99 -3.30 25.81 -6.81
N ALA A 100 -4.18 25.51 -7.78
CA ALA A 100 -4.14 26.17 -9.09
C ALA A 100 -4.41 27.68 -9.01
N SER A 101 -5.25 28.12 -8.07
CA SER A 101 -5.64 29.53 -7.90
C SER A 101 -4.62 30.35 -7.12
N THR A 102 -4.10 29.82 -6.01
CA THR A 102 -3.20 30.56 -5.11
C THR A 102 -1.72 30.26 -5.34
N LEU A 103 -1.42 29.20 -6.11
CA LEU A 103 -0.07 28.65 -6.33
C LEU A 103 0.64 28.19 -5.06
N THR A 104 -0.07 28.09 -3.94
CA THR A 104 0.48 27.66 -2.66
C THR A 104 0.86 26.18 -2.74
N PRO A 105 2.11 25.80 -2.39
CA PRO A 105 2.53 24.42 -2.41
C PRO A 105 1.92 23.63 -1.26
N TYR A 106 1.62 22.35 -1.51
CA TYR A 106 1.22 21.39 -0.50
C TYR A 106 1.81 20.01 -0.81
N LEU A 107 1.94 19.16 0.21
CA LEU A 107 2.43 17.79 0.03
C LEU A 107 1.43 16.96 -0.78
N SER A 108 1.89 16.33 -1.85
CA SER A 108 1.01 15.59 -2.77
C SER A 108 0.38 14.35 -2.14
N THR A 109 1.07 13.72 -1.18
CA THR A 109 0.68 12.41 -0.63
C THR A 109 -0.24 12.52 0.58
N THR A 110 -0.10 13.58 1.37
CA THR A 110 -0.74 13.68 2.66
C THR A 110 -1.06 15.13 2.99
N GLU A 111 -2.25 15.36 3.51
CA GLU A 111 -2.64 16.62 4.15
C GLU A 111 -2.67 16.43 5.66
N THR A 112 -2.03 17.33 6.40
CA THR A 112 -2.04 17.34 7.86
C THR A 112 -2.76 18.58 8.37
N GLY A 113 -3.62 18.38 9.37
CA GLY A 113 -4.33 19.46 10.04
C GLY A 113 -4.12 19.39 11.54
N TYR A 114 -4.01 20.55 12.16
CA TYR A 114 -3.87 20.65 13.62
C TYR A 114 -5.19 20.37 14.33
N PRO A 115 -5.15 19.97 15.61
CA PRO A 115 -6.32 19.98 16.49
C PRO A 115 -7.07 21.32 16.38
N SER A 116 -8.39 21.27 16.30
CA SER A 116 -9.23 22.46 16.20
C SER A 116 -9.79 22.92 17.55
N ARG A 117 -9.75 22.07 18.58
CA ARG A 117 -10.24 22.38 19.93
C ARG A 117 -9.12 22.29 20.94
N PHE A 118 -9.02 23.32 21.77
CA PHE A 118 -8.03 23.38 22.83
C PHE A 118 -8.69 23.79 24.15
N LEU A 119 -8.31 23.13 25.23
CA LEU A 119 -8.50 23.63 26.58
C LEU A 119 -7.34 24.56 26.90
N ARG A 120 -7.64 25.80 27.28
CA ARG A 120 -6.62 26.81 27.62
C ARG A 120 -6.59 27.00 29.13
N PHE A 121 -5.41 26.86 29.74
CA PHE A 121 -5.18 27.15 31.15
C PHE A 121 -3.96 28.06 31.29
N GLY A 122 -4.20 29.37 31.44
CA GLY A 122 -3.15 30.38 31.39
C GLY A 122 -2.42 30.36 30.03
N LYS A 123 -1.11 30.10 30.05
CA LYS A 123 -0.27 30.01 28.83
C LYS A 123 -0.29 28.62 28.18
N TRP A 124 -0.91 27.63 28.83
CA TRP A 124 -0.94 26.25 28.37
C TRP A 124 -2.14 26.00 27.46
N GLN A 125 -1.93 25.27 26.37
CA GLN A 125 -2.97 24.84 25.44
C GLN A 125 -2.92 23.32 25.30
N PHE A 126 -3.99 22.65 25.71
CA PHE A 126 -4.13 21.19 25.64
C PHE A 126 -5.12 20.84 24.52
N PRO A 127 -4.70 20.09 23.49
CA PRO A 127 -5.59 19.70 22.41
C PRO A 127 -6.65 18.73 22.93
N LEU A 128 -7.92 19.06 22.67
CA LEU A 128 -9.07 18.22 23.04
C LEU A 128 -9.50 17.27 21.93
N ASN A 129 -8.93 17.43 20.74
CA ASN A 129 -9.10 16.52 19.62
C ASN A 129 -7.75 16.22 18.96
N GLN A 130 -7.71 15.15 18.18
CA GLN A 130 -6.54 14.80 17.40
C GLN A 130 -6.42 15.70 16.17
N GLY A 131 -5.19 15.88 15.70
CA GLY A 131 -4.96 16.38 14.35
C GLY A 131 -5.49 15.40 13.32
N ILE A 132 -5.71 15.88 12.11
CA ILE A 132 -6.12 15.05 10.98
C ILE A 132 -4.91 14.73 10.12
N VAL A 133 -4.83 13.51 9.64
CA VAL A 133 -3.89 13.09 8.60
C VAL A 133 -4.73 12.44 7.51
N ARG A 134 -4.82 13.09 6.35
CA ARG A 134 -5.60 12.61 5.22
C ARG A 134 -4.64 12.16 4.13
N ASN A 135 -4.78 10.91 3.70
CA ASN A 135 -4.09 10.42 2.52
C ASN A 135 -4.74 11.04 1.27
N LEU A 136 -3.93 11.61 0.38
CA LEU A 136 -4.38 12.26 -0.85
C LEU A 136 -4.21 11.38 -2.11
N ARG A 137 -3.56 10.23 -1.97
CA ARG A 137 -3.44 9.23 -3.04
C ARG A 137 -4.81 8.61 -3.29
N GLN A 138 -5.18 8.56 -4.56
CA GLN A 138 -6.44 7.98 -5.02
C GLN A 138 -6.25 6.53 -5.46
N GLY A 139 -7.36 5.83 -5.63
CA GLY A 139 -7.39 4.42 -6.05
C GLY A 139 -7.20 3.42 -4.91
N THR A 140 -7.55 2.18 -5.19
CA THR A 140 -7.50 1.07 -4.22
C THR A 140 -6.12 0.41 -4.28
N PRO A 141 -5.37 0.36 -3.17
CA PRO A 141 -4.13 -0.39 -3.14
C PRO A 141 -4.32 -1.88 -3.37
N PHE A 142 -3.36 -2.54 -4.03
CA PHE A 142 -3.52 -3.93 -4.42
C PHE A 142 -3.68 -4.87 -3.21
N TRP A 143 -3.09 -4.54 -2.07
CA TRP A 143 -3.20 -5.34 -0.85
C TRP A 143 -4.63 -5.35 -0.30
N GLU A 144 -5.46 -4.32 -0.56
CA GLU A 144 -6.89 -4.39 -0.20
C GLU A 144 -7.66 -5.44 -1.01
N TYR A 145 -7.14 -5.89 -2.17
CA TYR A 145 -7.69 -7.04 -2.89
C TYR A 145 -7.18 -8.38 -2.35
N LEU A 146 -5.99 -8.39 -1.74
CA LEU A 146 -5.38 -9.58 -1.14
C LEU A 146 -5.92 -9.89 0.26
N ASP A 147 -6.37 -8.86 0.98
CA ASP A 147 -6.93 -8.96 2.33
C ASP A 147 -8.43 -9.33 2.35
N ARG A 148 -9.08 -9.44 1.18
CA ARG A 148 -10.48 -9.87 1.02
C ARG A 148 -10.58 -11.37 0.91
#